data_AF-A0A855XK33-F1
#
_entry.id   AF-A0A855XK33-F1
#
_cell.length_a   1.000
_cell.length_b   1.000
_cell.length_c   1.000
_cell.angle_alpha   90.00
_cell.angle_beta   90.00
_cell.angle_gamma   90.00
#
_symmetry.space_group_name_H-M   'P 1'
#
loop_
_entity.id
_entity.type
_entity.pdbx_description
1 polymer ?
#
loop_
_entity_poly.entity_id
_entity_poly.type
_entity_poly.pdbx_seq_one_letter_code
_entity_poly.pdbx_strand_id
1 'polypeptide(L)'
;MIGIKLHTELVSLVETGIGEVILTLKRGEEEKEILIAECGLSDVVYESAIDYYLDNEHWTQEHFDDYWENGGEDKEIDNYIDGIVDLYDDDSAWEELNW
;
A
#
# COMPACT_ATOMS: atom_id res chain seq x y z
N MET A 1 6.33 29.64 14.38
CA MET A 1 5.92 29.43 12.98
C MET A 1 4.95 28.27 13.02
N ILE A 2 3.72 28.46 12.54
CA ILE A 2 2.79 27.34 12.35
C ILE A 2 3.22 26.77 10.99
N GLY A 3 4.02 25.70 11.00
CA GLY A 3 4.35 24.99 9.76
C GLY A 3 3.06 24.42 9.21
N ILE A 4 2.76 24.72 7.94
CA ILE A 4 1.66 24.05 7.26
C ILE A 4 2.10 22.60 7.12
N LYS A 5 1.39 21.66 7.77
CA LYS A 5 1.62 20.25 7.55
C LYS A 5 1.24 19.97 6.08
N LEU A 6 2.21 19.55 5.28
CA LEU A 6 1.93 19.11 3.91
C LEU A 6 1.26 17.74 3.98
N HIS A 7 0.30 17.51 3.09
CA HIS A 7 -0.39 16.22 2.97
C HIS A 7 0.13 15.47 1.74
N THR A 8 0.31 14.16 1.89
CA THR A 8 0.65 13.26 0.78
C THR A 8 -0.60 12.72 0.12
N GLU A 9 -0.64 12.81 -1.21
CA GLU A 9 -1.76 12.36 -2.03
C GLU A 9 -1.30 11.27 -3.00
N LEU A 10 -2.13 10.24 -3.20
CA LEU A 10 -1.95 9.28 -4.28
C LEU A 10 -2.35 9.90 -5.62
N VAL A 11 -1.42 9.93 -6.57
CA VAL A 11 -1.66 10.42 -7.93
C VAL A 11 -2.03 9.29 -8.88
N SER A 12 -1.26 8.19 -8.84
CA SER A 12 -1.49 7.03 -9.69
C SER A 12 -0.90 5.75 -9.11
N LEU A 13 -1.50 4.63 -9.51
CA LEU A 13 -0.99 3.28 -9.32
C LEU A 13 -0.87 2.63 -10.69
N VAL A 14 0.32 2.12 -11.01
CA VAL A 14 0.59 1.45 -12.28
C VAL A 14 1.24 0.10 -12.02
N GLU A 15 0.64 -0.96 -12.56
CA GLU A 15 1.29 -2.26 -12.68
C GLU A 15 1.89 -2.42 -14.07
N THR A 16 3.19 -2.73 -14.14
CA THR A 16 3.91 -2.91 -15.40
C THR A 16 3.64 -4.30 -15.99
N GLY A 17 3.98 -4.49 -17.26
CA GLY A 17 3.83 -5.79 -17.93
C GLY A 17 4.70 -6.92 -17.35
N ILE A 18 5.61 -6.63 -16.42
CA ILE A 18 6.44 -7.61 -15.72
C ILE A 18 6.03 -7.82 -14.25
N GLY A 19 4.96 -7.16 -13.79
CA GLY A 19 4.43 -7.31 -12.42
C GLY A 19 4.92 -6.27 -11.42
N GLU A 20 5.82 -5.36 -11.81
CA GLU A 20 6.21 -4.26 -10.91
C GLU A 20 5.02 -3.31 -10.69
N VAL A 21 4.79 -2.92 -9.45
CA VAL A 21 3.71 -1.99 -9.07
C VAL A 21 4.33 -0.72 -8.53
N ILE A 22 4.05 0.39 -9.21
CA ILE A 22 4.62 1.70 -8.92
C ILE A 22 3.48 2.63 -8.48
N LEU A 23 3.65 3.24 -7.30
CA LEU A 23 2.79 4.36 -6.86
C LEU A 23 3.48 5.68 -7.18
N THR A 24 2.71 6.64 -7.68
CA THR A 24 3.12 8.04 -7.76
C THR A 24 2.43 8.79 -6.64
N LEU A 25 3.21 9.38 -5.74
CA LEU A 25 2.75 10.18 -4.61
C LEU A 25 3.07 11.66 -4.86
N LYS A 26 2.23 12.55 -4.34
CA LYS A 26 2.42 13.99 -4.42
C LYS A 26 2.38 14.62 -3.04
N ARG A 27 3.30 15.54 -2.77
CA ARG A 27 3.30 16.35 -1.56
C ARG A 27 3.65 17.80 -1.87
N GLY A 28 2.64 18.68 -1.78
CA GLY A 28 2.76 20.05 -2.28
C GLY A 28 2.99 20.07 -3.80
N GLU A 29 4.14 20.60 -4.24
CA GLU A 29 4.52 20.65 -5.66
C GLU A 29 5.47 19.51 -6.06
N GLU A 30 5.87 18.64 -5.12
CA GLU A 30 6.76 17.52 -5.38
C GLU A 30 5.96 16.26 -5.71
N GLU A 31 6.38 15.53 -6.73
CA GLU A 31 5.87 14.21 -7.10
C GLU A 31 7.01 13.20 -7.08
N LYS A 32 6.75 12.01 -6.52
CA LYS A 32 7.74 10.94 -6.37
C LYS A 32 7.12 9.59 -6.70
N GLU A 33 7.92 8.70 -7.27
CA GLU A 33 7.53 7.33 -7.58
C GLU A 33 8.16 6.37 -6.58
N ILE A 34 7.39 5.37 -6.15
CA ILE A 34 7.85 4.30 -5.28
C ILE A 34 7.44 2.94 -5.86
N LEU A 35 8.38 2.00 -5.88
CA LEU A 35 8.12 0.61 -6.23
C LEU A 35 7.61 -0.12 -4.98
N ILE A 36 6.40 -0.64 -5.03
CA ILE A 36 5.72 -1.25 -3.88
C ILE A 36 5.50 -2.76 -4.00
N ALA A 37 5.66 -3.30 -5.21
CA ALA A 37 5.71 -4.74 -5.47
C ALA A 37 6.55 -4.99 -6.71
N GLU A 38 7.29 -6.11 -6.75
CA GLU A 38 8.09 -6.52 -7.91
C GLU A 38 7.38 -7.55 -8.80
N CYS A 39 6.39 -8.27 -8.26
CA CYS A 39 5.79 -9.46 -8.88
C CYS A 39 4.25 -9.48 -8.84
N GLY A 40 3.60 -8.32 -8.77
CA GLY A 40 2.15 -8.16 -8.70
C GLY A 40 1.70 -7.74 -7.30
N LEU A 41 0.70 -6.86 -7.22
CA LEU A 41 0.23 -6.32 -5.93
C LEU A 41 -0.57 -7.34 -5.14
N SER A 42 -1.41 -8.11 -5.83
CA SER A 42 -2.32 -9.08 -5.22
C SER A 42 -1.57 -10.12 -4.37
N ASP A 43 -0.48 -10.68 -4.90
CA ASP A 43 0.31 -11.70 -4.19
C ASP A 43 0.96 -11.13 -2.91
N VAL A 44 1.53 -9.93 -2.99
CA VAL A 44 2.13 -9.25 -1.83
C VAL A 44 1.09 -9.00 -0.74
N VAL A 45 -0.08 -8.52 -1.14
CA VAL A 45 -1.18 -8.24 -0.21
C VAL A 45 -1.76 -9.54 0.35
N TYR A 46 -1.89 -10.59 -0.45
CA TYR A 46 -2.36 -11.90 -0.02
C TYR A 46 -1.47 -12.46 1.08
N GLU A 47 -0.15 -12.50 0.86
CA GLU A 47 0.82 -13.02 1.84
C GLU A 47 0.77 -12.23 3.15
N SER A 48 0.65 -10.90 3.08
CA SER A 48 0.50 -10.09 4.29
C SER A 48 -0.83 -10.32 5.00
N ALA A 49 -1.94 -10.45 4.25
CA ALA A 49 -3.27 -10.58 4.80
C ALA A 49 -3.47 -11.95 5.43
N ILE A 50 -3.07 -13.03 4.75
CA ILE A 50 -3.26 -14.39 5.25
C ILE A 50 -2.53 -14.60 6.57
N ASP A 51 -1.28 -14.14 6.69
CA ASP A 51 -0.51 -14.23 7.92
C ASP A 51 -1.20 -13.47 9.06
N TYR A 52 -1.67 -12.24 8.81
CA TYR A 52 -2.40 -11.47 9.83
C TYR A 52 -3.66 -12.18 10.30
N TYR A 53 -4.52 -12.62 9.38
CA TYR A 53 -5.81 -13.18 9.75
C TYR A 53 -5.69 -14.57 10.40
N LEU A 54 -4.76 -15.42 9.95
CA LEU A 54 -4.56 -16.75 10.54
C LEU A 54 -3.81 -16.65 11.89
N ASP A 55 -2.70 -15.92 11.94
CA ASP A 55 -1.85 -15.93 13.13
C ASP A 55 -2.34 -14.98 14.23
N ASN A 56 -2.85 -13.80 13.88
CA ASN A 56 -3.28 -12.80 14.86
C ASN A 56 -4.78 -12.86 15.15
N GLU A 57 -5.63 -12.96 14.11
CA GLU A 57 -7.09 -13.01 14.29
C GLU A 57 -7.62 -14.45 14.50
N HIS A 58 -6.73 -15.45 14.38
CA HIS A 58 -7.05 -16.86 14.58
C HIS A 58 -8.16 -17.38 13.66
N TRP A 59 -8.23 -16.87 12.43
CA TRP A 59 -9.15 -17.37 11.42
C TRP A 59 -8.72 -18.74 10.92
N THR A 60 -9.69 -19.53 10.46
CA THR A 60 -9.39 -20.74 9.69
C THR A 60 -9.06 -20.36 8.25
N GLN A 61 -8.28 -21.20 7.56
CA GLN A 61 -8.05 -21.05 6.12
C GLN A 61 -9.37 -20.89 5.34
N GLU A 62 -10.37 -21.74 5.63
CA GLU A 62 -11.68 -21.68 4.95
C GLU A 62 -12.41 -20.34 5.13
N HIS A 63 -12.28 -19.71 6.32
CA HIS A 63 -12.86 -18.40 6.55
C HIS A 63 -12.09 -17.30 5.80
N PHE A 64 -10.77 -17.39 5.76
CA PHE A 64 -9.96 -16.46 4.98
C PHE A 64 -10.22 -16.58 3.48
N ASP A 65 -10.31 -17.80 2.94
CA ASP A 65 -10.61 -18.04 1.53
C ASP A 65 -11.97 -17.43 1.14
N ASP A 66 -13.01 -17.65 1.97
CA ASP A 66 -14.33 -17.04 1.76
C ASP A 66 -14.26 -15.50 1.83
N TYR A 67 -13.51 -14.93 2.78
CA TYR A 67 -13.30 -13.48 2.83
C TYR A 67 -12.62 -12.96 1.56
N TRP A 68 -11.55 -13.61 1.12
CA TRP A 68 -10.77 -13.21 -0.04
C TRP A 68 -11.61 -13.23 -1.32
N GLU A 69 -12.34 -14.34 -1.56
CA GLU A 69 -13.22 -14.50 -2.72
C GLU A 69 -14.42 -13.55 -2.74
N ASN A 70 -14.81 -12.99 -1.58
CA ASN A 70 -15.95 -12.08 -1.43
C ASN A 70 -15.53 -10.60 -1.32
N GLY A 71 -14.46 -10.20 -2.00
CA GLY A 71 -14.00 -8.80 -2.08
C GLY A 71 -13.05 -8.39 -0.96
N GLY A 72 -12.53 -9.35 -0.21
CA GLY A 72 -11.44 -9.12 0.74
C GLY A 72 -10.17 -8.64 0.04
N GLU A 73 -9.86 -9.19 -1.14
CA GLU A 73 -8.69 -8.79 -1.94
C GLU A 73 -8.66 -7.28 -2.21
N ASP A 74 -9.71 -6.74 -2.84
CA ASP A 74 -9.80 -5.31 -3.17
C ASP A 74 -9.67 -4.44 -1.92
N LYS A 75 -10.31 -4.85 -0.82
CA LYS A 75 -10.24 -4.14 0.46
C LYS A 75 -8.84 -4.13 1.06
N GLU A 76 -8.12 -5.25 1.01
CA GLU A 76 -6.75 -5.30 1.54
C GLU A 76 -5.77 -4.55 0.64
N ILE A 77 -5.99 -4.53 -0.68
CA ILE A 77 -5.23 -3.69 -1.61
C ILE A 77 -5.42 -2.21 -1.29
N ASP A 78 -6.66 -1.75 -1.12
CA ASP A 78 -6.96 -0.37 -0.73
C ASP A 78 -6.29 -0.01 0.61
N ASN A 79 -6.41 -0.88 1.62
CA ASN A 79 -5.76 -0.66 2.92
C ASN A 79 -4.23 -0.58 2.81
N TYR A 80 -3.63 -1.42 1.97
CA TYR A 80 -2.17 -1.43 1.76
C TYR A 80 -1.70 -0.12 1.13
N ILE A 81 -2.42 0.36 0.11
CA ILE A 81 -2.13 1.64 -0.54
C ILE A 81 -2.32 2.81 0.43
N ASP A 82 -3.43 2.85 1.16
CA ASP A 82 -3.71 3.89 2.15
C ASP A 82 -2.62 3.92 3.25
N GLY A 83 -2.19 2.76 3.73
CA GLY A 83 -1.11 2.65 4.71
C GLY A 83 0.23 3.21 4.19
N ILE A 84 0.53 3.03 2.91
CA ILE A 84 1.73 3.61 2.28
C ILE A 84 1.60 5.13 2.15
N VAL A 85 0.44 5.63 1.70
CA VAL A 85 0.19 7.08 1.60
C VAL A 85 0.33 7.74 2.97
N ASP A 86 -0.27 7.14 4.01
CA ASP A 86 -0.20 7.61 5.39
C ASP A 86 1.24 7.59 5.92
N LEU A 87 2.03 6.56 5.60
CA LEU A 87 3.45 6.49 5.97
C LEU A 87 4.24 7.67 5.38
N TYR A 88 4.01 7.99 4.11
CA TYR A 88 4.70 9.09 3.43
C TYR A 88 4.09 10.48 3.67
N ASP A 89 3.01 10.57 4.44
CA ASP A 89 2.52 11.83 5.02
C ASP A 89 3.50 12.34 6.12
N ASP A 90 4.37 11.48 6.65
CA ASP A 90 5.48 11.86 7.53
C ASP A 90 6.63 12.51 6.74
N ASP A 91 7.17 13.62 7.27
CA ASP A 91 8.31 14.34 6.67
C ASP A 91 9.56 13.46 6.51
N SER A 92 9.86 12.63 7.50
CA SER A 92 11.06 11.80 7.49
C SER A 92 10.97 10.73 6.41
N ALA A 93 9.83 10.05 6.31
CA ALA A 93 9.61 9.02 5.30
C ALA A 93 9.66 9.62 3.89
N TRP A 94 9.05 10.79 3.66
CA TRP A 94 9.15 11.45 2.36
C TRP A 94 10.58 11.84 1.99
N GLU A 95 11.37 12.32 2.96
CA GLU A 95 12.76 12.70 2.72
C GLU A 95 13.64 11.50 2.34
N GLU A 96 13.36 10.30 2.85
CA GLU A 96 14.08 9.06 2.49
C GLU A 96 13.98 8.72 0.99
N LEU A 97 12.92 9.18 0.31
CA LEU A 97 12.77 9.01 -1.14
C LEU A 97 13.74 9.86 -1.98
N ASN A 98 14.49 10.79 -1.36
CA ASN A 98 15.44 11.66 -2.07
C ASN A 98 16.87 11.08 -2.15
N TRP A 99 17.10 9.83 -1.73
CA TRP A 99 18.44 9.23 -1.61
C TRP A 99 18.77 8.24 -2.73
#